data_AF-Q4BVT2-F1
#
_entry.id   AF-Q4BVT2-F1
#
_cell.length_a   1.000
_cell.length_b   1.000
_cell.length_c   1.000
_cell.angle_alpha   90.00
_cell.angle_beta   90.00
_cell.angle_gamma   90.00
#
_symmetry.space_group_name_H-M   'P 1'
#
loop_
_entity.id
_entity.type
_entity.pdbx_description
1 polymer ?
#
loop_
_entity_poly.entity_id
_entity_poly.type
_entity_poly.pdbx_seq_one_letter_code
_entity_poly.pdbx_strand_id
1 'polypeptide(L)'
;MAGTCILRTVEKYKETFGYYPESVHVDKIYRTRENRNWCKERGIRISGPKLGRPPKNVSEEEKKQAHSDECFRNAIEGKFGQAKRRFSLNLVMTKLPETSITSIAITFLVVNLSKLLRQFLSLFLSLFTNNRTGELIKPPFINFDYTLNNFYVLKLIDLSENSWSKVA
;
A
#
# COMPACT_ATOMS: atom_id res chain seq x y z
N MET A 1 24.51 -0.72 -5.80
CA MET A 1 23.52 0.35 -6.07
C MET A 1 22.08 0.02 -5.67
N ALA A 2 21.73 -1.20 -5.21
CA ALA A 2 20.35 -1.50 -4.77
C ALA A 2 20.02 -1.02 -3.34
N GLY A 3 21.02 -0.72 -2.50
CA GLY A 3 20.81 -0.31 -1.11
C GLY A 3 20.19 1.09 -0.92
N THR A 4 20.53 2.04 -1.80
CA THR A 4 20.21 3.48 -1.66
C THR A 4 18.80 3.88 -2.08
N CYS A 5 18.05 3.01 -2.76
CA CYS A 5 16.74 3.37 -3.33
C CYS A 5 15.67 3.64 -2.26
N ILE A 6 15.69 2.91 -1.14
CA ILE A 6 14.71 3.12 -0.06
C ILE A 6 14.97 4.39 0.71
N LEU A 7 16.23 4.68 1.03
CA LEU A 7 16.60 5.90 1.76
C LEU A 7 16.08 7.12 1.02
N ARG A 8 16.37 7.19 -0.29
CA ARG A 8 15.88 8.26 -1.17
C ARG A 8 14.35 8.33 -1.24
N THR A 9 13.67 7.20 -1.21
CA THR A 9 12.19 7.17 -1.25
C THR A 9 11.60 7.70 0.05
N VAL A 10 12.16 7.31 1.19
CA VAL A 10 11.73 7.77 2.52
C VAL A 10 12.05 9.24 2.73
N GLU A 11 13.19 9.72 2.24
CA GLU A 11 13.55 11.14 2.26
C GLU A 11 12.57 11.98 1.43
N LYS A 12 12.25 11.55 0.21
CA LYS A 12 11.21 12.21 -0.61
C LYS A 12 9.84 12.23 0.07
N TYR A 13 9.48 11.16 0.77
CA TYR A 13 8.25 11.14 1.57
C TYR A 13 8.28 12.24 2.63
N LYS A 14 9.39 12.36 3.37
CA LYS A 14 9.55 13.44 4.36
C LYS A 14 9.53 14.83 3.74
N GLU A 15 10.17 15.03 2.58
CA GLU A 15 10.10 16.31 1.87
C GLU A 15 8.66 16.67 1.46
N THR A 16 7.85 15.67 1.12
CA THR A 16 6.47 15.87 0.65
C THR A 16 5.48 16.09 1.81
N PHE A 17 5.61 15.33 2.90
CA PHE A 17 4.66 15.30 4.00
C PHE A 17 5.15 16.01 5.28
N GLY A 18 6.44 16.36 5.36
CA GLY A 18 7.06 17.03 6.50
C GLY A 18 7.57 16.09 7.62
N TYR A 19 7.21 14.80 7.60
CA TYR A 19 7.57 13.82 8.64
C TYR A 19 8.02 12.47 8.07
N TYR A 20 8.69 11.65 8.89
CA TYR A 20 9.07 10.29 8.52
C TYR A 20 7.90 9.32 8.75
N PRO A 21 7.72 8.31 7.88
CA PRO A 21 6.62 7.35 8.05
C PRO A 21 6.87 6.46 9.27
N GLU A 22 5.79 6.08 9.96
CA GLU A 22 5.85 5.14 11.10
C GLU A 22 6.42 3.77 10.69
N SER A 23 6.07 3.31 9.48
CA SER A 23 6.55 2.03 8.96
C SER A 23 6.75 2.02 7.45
N VAL A 24 7.70 1.20 6.99
CA VAL A 24 8.04 1.00 5.58
C VAL A 24 8.04 -0.48 5.26
N HIS A 25 7.20 -0.87 4.30
CA HIS A 25 7.09 -2.25 3.84
C HIS A 25 8.03 -2.47 2.64
N VAL A 26 9.03 -3.34 2.80
CA VAL A 26 10.11 -3.51 1.81
C VAL A 26 10.35 -4.97 1.45
N ASP A 27 10.82 -5.19 0.22
CA ASP A 27 11.23 -6.52 -0.24
C ASP A 27 12.48 -7.03 0.48
N LYS A 28 12.70 -8.34 0.42
CA LYS A 28 13.86 -9.01 1.05
C LYS A 28 15.19 -8.41 0.65
N ILE A 29 15.36 -8.01 -0.62
CA ILE A 29 16.62 -7.47 -1.15
C ILE A 29 17.05 -6.16 -0.45
N TYR A 30 16.09 -5.49 0.19
CA TYR A 30 16.31 -4.21 0.82
C TYR A 30 16.46 -4.28 2.35
N ARG A 31 16.22 -5.46 2.94
CA ARG A 31 16.36 -5.69 4.38
C ARG A 31 17.83 -5.89 4.76
N THR A 32 18.71 -4.97 4.35
CA THR A 32 20.14 -4.97 4.72
C THR A 32 20.32 -4.44 6.14
N ARG A 33 21.48 -4.73 6.77
CA ARG A 33 21.81 -4.20 8.11
C ARG A 33 21.89 -2.67 8.11
N GLU A 34 22.50 -2.10 7.08
CA GLU A 34 22.63 -0.66 6.88
C GLU A 34 21.26 0.04 6.81
N ASN A 35 20.36 -0.43 5.94
CA ASN A 35 19.02 0.14 5.81
C ASN A 35 18.20 0.03 7.10
N ARG A 36 18.38 -1.06 7.85
CA ARG A 36 17.72 -1.24 9.15
C ARG A 36 18.23 -0.30 10.22
N ASN A 37 19.54 -0.09 10.30
CA ASN A 37 20.12 0.85 11.25
C ASN A 37 19.64 2.27 10.94
N TRP A 38 19.69 2.67 9.67
CA TRP A 38 19.23 4.00 9.23
C TRP A 38 17.76 4.27 9.58
N CYS A 39 16.88 3.28 9.37
CA CYS A 39 15.47 3.39 9.73
C CYS A 39 15.27 3.39 11.25
N LYS A 40 16.00 2.55 11.99
CA LYS A 40 15.92 2.46 13.46
C LYS A 40 16.33 3.78 14.13
N GLU A 41 17.39 4.43 13.65
CA GLU A 41 17.83 5.76 14.11
C GLU A 41 16.75 6.82 13.96
N ARG A 42 15.84 6.66 12.99
CA ARG A 42 14.75 7.59 12.69
C ARG A 42 13.39 7.13 13.23
N GLY A 43 13.36 6.05 14.02
CA GLY A 43 12.13 5.51 14.59
C GLY A 43 11.22 4.80 13.57
N ILE A 44 11.72 4.45 12.39
CA ILE A 44 10.93 3.87 11.31
C ILE A 44 10.92 2.34 11.43
N ARG A 45 9.72 1.74 11.51
CA ARG A 45 9.55 0.28 11.52
C ARG A 45 9.71 -0.29 10.10
N ILE A 46 10.62 -1.25 9.90
CA ILE A 46 10.72 -2.00 8.63
C ILE A 46 9.97 -3.33 8.73
N SER A 47 9.18 -3.68 7.70
CA SER A 47 8.47 -4.96 7.66
C SER A 47 9.37 -6.19 7.59
N GLY A 48 8.81 -7.31 8.03
CA GLY A 48 9.39 -8.64 7.89
C GLY A 48 10.38 -9.04 8.99
N PRO A 49 10.69 -10.34 9.11
CA PRO A 49 11.42 -10.90 10.25
C PRO A 49 12.84 -10.35 10.38
N LYS A 50 13.37 -10.35 11.62
CA LYS A 50 14.77 -10.01 11.93
C LYS A 50 15.74 -10.85 11.08
N LEU A 51 16.91 -10.28 10.78
CA LEU A 51 17.92 -10.97 9.96
C LEU A 51 18.56 -12.06 10.83
N GLY A 52 18.71 -13.26 10.29
CA GLY A 52 19.32 -14.39 10.99
C GLY A 52 18.29 -15.39 11.51
N ARG A 53 18.65 -16.09 12.58
CA ARG A 53 17.85 -17.17 13.15
C ARG A 53 16.55 -16.61 13.75
N PRO A 54 15.37 -17.17 13.42
CA PRO A 54 14.13 -16.81 14.11
C PRO A 54 14.26 -17.06 15.62
N PRO A 55 13.73 -16.17 16.47
CA PRO A 55 13.75 -16.37 17.90
C PRO A 55 12.85 -17.55 18.29
N LYS A 56 13.22 -18.27 19.35
CA LYS A 56 12.51 -19.48 19.81
C LYS A 56 11.10 -19.18 20.33
N ASN A 57 10.92 -18.01 20.95
CA ASN A 57 9.64 -17.48 21.40
C ASN A 57 9.37 -16.19 20.63
N VAL A 58 8.35 -16.19 19.78
CA VAL A 58 7.80 -15.00 19.12
C VAL A 58 6.50 -14.67 19.83
N SER A 59 6.34 -13.41 20.23
CA SER A 59 5.10 -12.94 20.87
C SER A 59 3.90 -13.11 19.92
N GLU A 60 2.69 -13.27 20.45
CA GLU A 60 1.50 -13.36 19.61
C GLU A 60 1.25 -12.09 18.79
N GLU A 61 1.62 -10.94 19.34
CA GLU A 61 1.53 -9.62 18.69
C GLU A 61 2.45 -9.53 17.47
N GLU A 62 3.71 -9.95 17.60
CA GLU A 62 4.65 -10.00 16.46
C GLU A 62 4.17 -10.96 15.37
N LYS A 63 3.51 -12.07 15.73
CA LYS A 63 2.90 -12.99 14.76
C LYS A 63 1.73 -12.35 14.02
N LYS A 64 0.83 -11.67 14.73
CA LYS A 64 -0.30 -10.94 14.12
C LYS A 64 0.18 -9.85 13.18
N GLN A 65 1.19 -9.08 13.59
CA GLN A 65 1.80 -8.05 12.74
C GLN A 65 2.43 -8.66 11.50
N ALA A 66 3.22 -9.73 11.64
CA ALA A 66 3.85 -10.40 10.51
C ALA A 66 2.81 -10.96 9.51
N HIS A 67 1.68 -11.47 10.01
CA HIS A 67 0.58 -11.93 9.16
C HIS A 67 -0.08 -10.77 8.42
N SER A 68 -0.33 -9.65 9.09
CA SER A 68 -0.88 -8.43 8.45
C SER A 68 0.04 -7.89 7.36
N ASP A 69 1.35 -7.79 7.66
CA ASP A 69 2.38 -7.37 6.69
C ASP A 69 2.40 -8.30 5.47
N GLU A 70 2.22 -9.60 5.67
CA GLU A 70 2.16 -10.59 4.59
C GLU A 70 0.89 -10.47 3.75
N CYS A 71 -0.28 -10.31 4.37
CA CYS A 71 -1.53 -10.04 3.67
C CYS A 71 -1.44 -8.78 2.81
N PHE A 72 -0.84 -7.71 3.35
CA PHE A 72 -0.60 -6.48 2.61
C PHE A 72 0.33 -6.69 1.42
N ARG A 73 1.44 -7.41 1.60
CA ARG A 73 2.37 -7.76 0.52
C ARG A 73 1.67 -8.57 -0.58
N ASN A 74 0.91 -9.61 -0.21
CA ASN A 74 0.18 -10.45 -1.15
C ASN A 74 -0.82 -9.64 -1.99
N ALA A 75 -1.54 -8.69 -1.36
CA ALA A 75 -2.45 -7.81 -2.08
C ALA A 75 -1.72 -6.92 -3.09
N ILE A 76 -0.57 -6.35 -2.70
CA ILE A 76 0.28 -5.55 -3.58
C ILE A 76 0.82 -6.37 -4.75
N GLU A 77 1.43 -7.52 -4.47
CA GLU A 77 1.96 -8.43 -5.48
C GLU A 77 0.88 -8.87 -6.47
N GLY A 78 -0.32 -9.15 -5.98
CA GLY A 78 -1.48 -9.43 -6.82
C GLY A 78 -1.82 -8.29 -7.78
N LYS A 79 -1.80 -7.03 -7.31
CA LYS A 79 -2.04 -5.86 -8.17
C LYS A 79 -0.93 -5.64 -9.19
N PHE A 80 0.32 -5.79 -8.80
CA PHE A 80 1.45 -5.74 -9.73
C PHE A 80 1.39 -6.86 -10.77
N GLY A 81 1.00 -8.08 -10.37
CA GLY A 81 0.77 -9.20 -11.27
C GLY A 81 -0.32 -8.91 -12.29
N GLN A 82 -1.43 -8.28 -11.86
CA GLN A 82 -2.49 -7.83 -12.76
C GLN A 82 -2.00 -6.75 -13.72
N ALA A 83 -1.26 -5.74 -13.23
CA ALA A 83 -0.71 -4.69 -14.08
C ALA A 83 0.26 -5.26 -15.14
N LYS A 84 1.07 -6.25 -14.78
CA LYS A 84 1.96 -6.99 -15.69
C LYS A 84 1.22 -7.80 -16.75
N ARG A 85 0.18 -8.56 -16.36
CA ARG A 85 -0.53 -9.49 -17.25
C ARG A 85 -1.67 -8.86 -18.05
N ARG A 86 -2.51 -8.04 -17.41
CA ARG A 86 -3.73 -7.46 -18.01
C ARG A 86 -3.50 -6.07 -18.62
N PHE A 87 -2.50 -5.34 -18.15
CA PHE A 87 -2.21 -3.98 -18.60
C PHE A 87 -0.83 -3.85 -19.26
N SER A 88 -0.25 -4.99 -19.66
CA SER A 88 0.94 -5.06 -20.50
C SER A 88 2.20 -4.37 -19.94
N LEU A 89 2.33 -4.19 -18.61
CA LEU A 89 3.58 -3.65 -18.04
C LEU A 89 4.80 -4.53 -18.39
N ASN A 90 4.62 -5.84 -18.58
CA ASN A 90 5.70 -6.74 -19.00
C ASN A 90 6.16 -6.52 -20.45
N LEU A 91 5.38 -5.82 -21.26
CA LEU A 91 5.64 -5.59 -22.68
C LEU A 91 6.23 -4.19 -22.96
N VAL A 92 6.55 -3.42 -21.91
CA VAL A 92 7.23 -2.13 -22.06
C VAL A 92 8.69 -2.38 -22.47
N MET A 93 8.99 -2.27 -23.76
CA MET A 93 10.32 -2.50 -24.34
C MET A 93 10.97 -1.23 -24.91
N THR A 94 10.52 -0.07 -24.46
CA THR A 94 11.03 1.25 -24.86
C THR A 94 12.54 1.37 -24.59
N LYS A 95 13.29 1.94 -25.55
CA LYS A 95 14.75 2.03 -25.48
C LYS A 95 15.26 3.20 -24.62
N LEU A 96 14.45 4.24 -24.42
CA LEU A 96 14.81 5.43 -23.67
C LEU A 96 14.15 5.41 -22.27
N PRO A 97 14.85 5.82 -21.20
CA PRO A 97 14.26 5.84 -19.86
C PRO A 97 13.05 6.78 -19.73
N GLU A 98 13.03 7.90 -20.43
CA GLU A 98 11.91 8.85 -20.36
C GLU A 98 10.62 8.26 -20.95
N THR A 99 10.74 7.55 -22.07
CA THR A 99 9.60 6.88 -22.72
C THR A 99 9.14 5.65 -21.92
N SER A 100 10.04 4.98 -21.20
CA SER A 100 9.66 3.88 -20.31
C SER A 100 8.90 4.39 -19.09
N ILE A 101 9.37 5.46 -18.45
CA ILE A 101 8.72 6.09 -17.28
C ILE A 101 7.31 6.55 -17.65
N THR A 102 7.16 7.27 -18.76
CA THR A 102 5.85 7.77 -19.21
C THR A 102 4.89 6.63 -19.56
N SER A 103 5.36 5.60 -20.27
CA SER A 103 4.56 4.41 -20.57
C SER A 103 4.07 3.72 -19.29
N ILE A 104 4.96 3.51 -18.32
CA ILE A 104 4.62 2.93 -17.01
C ILE A 104 3.60 3.80 -16.26
N ALA A 105 3.78 5.12 -16.25
CA ALA A 105 2.87 6.05 -15.59
C ALA A 105 1.45 6.01 -16.18
N ILE A 106 1.33 6.01 -17.52
CA ILE A 106 0.05 5.86 -18.22
C ILE A 106 -0.60 4.53 -17.88
N THR A 107 0.17 3.44 -17.83
CA THR A 107 -0.37 2.14 -17.44
C THR A 107 -0.97 2.16 -16.02
N PHE A 108 -0.29 2.77 -15.05
CA PHE A 108 -0.83 2.89 -13.69
C PHE A 108 -2.07 3.78 -13.62
N LEU A 109 -2.13 4.85 -14.43
CA LEU A 109 -3.33 5.67 -14.57
C LEU A 109 -4.52 4.83 -15.06
N VAL A 110 -4.32 4.02 -16.11
CA VAL A 110 -5.36 3.14 -16.65
C VAL A 110 -5.78 2.05 -15.65
N VAL A 111 -4.83 1.46 -14.91
CA VAL A 111 -5.13 0.50 -13.84
C VAL A 111 -6.06 1.13 -12.80
N ASN A 112 -5.75 2.35 -12.35
CA ASN A 112 -6.55 3.08 -11.37
C ASN A 112 -7.93 3.45 -11.93
N LEU A 113 -8.00 3.97 -13.16
CA LEU A 113 -9.27 4.32 -13.80
C LEU A 113 -10.17 3.09 -14.00
N SER A 114 -9.61 1.96 -14.43
CA SER A 114 -10.36 0.71 -14.58
C SER A 114 -10.97 0.22 -13.25
N LYS A 115 -10.31 0.50 -12.12
CA LYS A 115 -10.83 0.19 -10.79
C LYS A 115 -12.02 1.09 -10.44
N LEU A 116 -11.88 2.39 -10.67
CA LEU A 116 -12.96 3.36 -10.45
C LEU A 116 -14.19 3.05 -11.32
N LEU A 117 -13.97 2.74 -12.60
CA LEU A 117 -15.05 2.35 -13.51
C LEU A 117 -15.77 1.08 -13.04
N ARG A 118 -15.05 0.06 -12.60
CA ARG A 118 -15.67 -1.15 -12.04
C ARG A 118 -16.49 -0.84 -10.78
N GLN A 119 -15.99 0.02 -9.89
CA GLN A 119 -16.72 0.43 -8.70
C GLN A 119 -17.99 1.20 -9.07
N PHE A 120 -17.88 2.19 -9.95
CA PHE A 120 -19.03 2.96 -10.45
C PHE A 120 -20.08 2.07 -11.11
N LEU A 121 -19.66 1.18 -12.03
CA LEU A 121 -20.57 0.24 -12.70
C LEU A 121 -21.20 -0.73 -11.71
N SER A 122 -20.46 -1.22 -10.70
CA SER A 122 -21.03 -2.10 -9.68
C SER A 122 -22.07 -1.39 -8.83
N LEU A 123 -21.84 -0.13 -8.46
CA LEU A 123 -22.80 0.70 -7.73
C LEU A 123 -24.03 0.99 -8.61
N PHE A 124 -23.82 1.43 -9.85
CA PHE A 124 -24.87 1.71 -10.81
C PHE A 124 -25.76 0.48 -11.06
N LEU A 125 -25.16 -0.68 -11.29
CA LEU A 125 -25.88 -1.95 -11.45
C LEU A 125 -26.63 -2.31 -10.17
N SER A 126 -26.01 -2.20 -9.00
CA SER A 126 -26.68 -2.51 -7.72
C SER A 126 -27.90 -1.64 -7.46
N LEU A 127 -27.84 -0.35 -7.81
CA LEU A 127 -28.96 0.59 -7.71
C LEU A 127 -30.05 0.25 -8.72
N PHE A 128 -29.68 -0.09 -9.95
CA PHE A 128 -30.63 -0.44 -11.00
C PHE A 128 -31.34 -1.79 -10.75
N THR A 129 -30.64 -2.77 -10.18
CA THR A 129 -31.21 -4.08 -9.83
C THR A 129 -32.01 -4.06 -8.52
N ASN A 130 -31.64 -3.22 -7.54
CA ASN A 130 -32.40 -3.09 -6.28
C ASN A 130 -33.80 -2.50 -6.47
N ASN A 131 -34.03 -1.72 -7.53
CA ASN A 131 -35.35 -1.16 -7.82
C ASN A 131 -36.39 -2.20 -8.28
N ARG A 132 -36.02 -3.48 -8.45
CA ARG A 132 -36.94 -4.54 -8.92
C ARG A 132 -37.23 -5.68 -7.94
N THR A 133 -36.62 -5.69 -6.75
CA THR A 133 -36.82 -6.77 -5.78
C THR A 133 -36.91 -6.18 -4.38
N GLY A 134 -38.15 -6.03 -3.90
CA GLY A 134 -38.49 -5.51 -2.58
C GLY A 134 -38.33 -6.51 -1.42
N GLU A 135 -37.62 -7.62 -1.57
CA GLU A 135 -37.46 -8.61 -0.49
C GLU A 135 -36.01 -9.13 -0.40
N LEU A 136 -35.39 -8.82 0.74
CA LEU A 136 -34.31 -9.52 1.45
C LEU A 136 -33.32 -10.34 0.60
N ILE A 137 -32.07 -9.86 0.47
CA ILE A 137 -30.83 -10.65 0.68
C ILE A 137 -29.69 -9.66 0.94
N LYS A 138 -28.88 -9.96 1.97
CA LYS A 138 -27.71 -9.21 2.45
C LYS A 138 -26.89 -8.61 1.30
N PRO A 139 -26.45 -7.34 1.39
CA PRO A 139 -25.62 -6.74 0.35
C PRO A 139 -24.40 -7.66 0.12
N PRO A 140 -24.04 -7.98 -1.13
CA PRO A 140 -22.77 -8.64 -1.38
C PRO A 140 -21.74 -7.71 -0.77
N PHE A 141 -21.07 -8.18 0.29
CA PHE A 141 -20.10 -7.44 1.07
C PHE A 141 -19.24 -6.62 0.11
N ILE A 142 -19.59 -5.35 -0.02
CA ILE A 142 -18.68 -4.36 -0.55
C ILE A 142 -17.64 -4.34 0.55
N ASN A 143 -16.54 -5.07 0.35
CA ASN A 143 -15.31 -4.83 1.08
C ASN A 143 -14.81 -3.46 0.63
N PHE A 144 -15.53 -2.43 1.09
CA PHE A 144 -15.14 -1.03 1.10
C PHE A 144 -13.98 -0.84 2.10
N ASP A 145 -13.59 -1.89 2.81
CA ASP A 145 -12.57 -1.87 3.85
C ASP A 145 -11.14 -1.65 3.37
N TYR A 146 -10.74 -1.96 2.13
CA TYR A 146 -9.31 -1.76 1.77
C TYR A 146 -8.98 -0.33 1.33
N THR A 147 -9.97 0.42 0.84
CA THR A 147 -9.80 1.82 0.41
C THR A 147 -10.23 2.81 1.47
N LEU A 148 -11.29 2.49 2.24
CA LEU A 148 -11.61 3.27 3.41
C LEU A 148 -10.59 3.10 4.52
N ASN A 149 -10.07 1.90 4.82
CA ASN A 149 -9.04 1.82 5.87
C ASN A 149 -7.78 2.59 5.45
N ASN A 150 -7.37 2.58 4.18
CA ASN A 150 -6.18 3.36 3.78
C ASN A 150 -6.44 4.88 3.73
N PHE A 151 -7.65 5.34 3.37
CA PHE A 151 -7.99 6.77 3.30
C PHE A 151 -8.48 7.34 4.64
N TYR A 152 -9.21 6.59 5.47
CA TYR A 152 -9.57 6.95 6.83
C TYR A 152 -8.40 6.78 7.80
N VAL A 153 -7.48 5.82 7.64
CA VAL A 153 -6.25 5.80 8.48
C VAL A 153 -5.41 7.04 8.18
N LEU A 154 -5.21 7.40 6.90
CA LEU A 154 -4.53 8.65 6.53
C LEU A 154 -5.27 9.88 7.07
N LYS A 155 -6.60 9.94 6.93
CA LYS A 155 -7.40 11.11 7.29
C LYS A 155 -7.73 11.22 8.80
N LEU A 156 -7.79 10.13 9.56
CA LEU A 156 -8.00 10.13 11.02
C LEU A 156 -6.71 10.49 11.76
N ILE A 157 -5.55 10.04 11.28
CA ILE A 157 -4.24 10.45 11.82
C ILE A 157 -4.03 11.96 11.62
N ASP A 158 -4.38 12.50 10.44
CA ASP A 158 -4.31 13.94 10.15
C ASP A 158 -5.31 14.81 10.97
N LEU A 159 -6.41 14.24 11.45
CA LEU A 159 -7.47 14.96 12.18
C LEU A 159 -7.37 14.82 13.71
N SER A 160 -6.88 13.70 14.26
CA SER A 160 -6.79 13.50 15.72
C SER A 160 -5.58 14.17 16.37
N GLU A 161 -4.51 14.42 15.62
CA GLU A 161 -3.29 15.07 16.17
C GLU A 161 -3.36 16.61 16.22
N ASN A 162 -4.42 17.22 15.66
CA ASN A 162 -4.61 18.68 15.67
C ASN A 162 -5.50 19.20 16.82
N SER A 163 -5.74 18.42 17.89
CA SER A 163 -6.61 18.84 19.00
C SER A 163 -6.06 18.61 20.42
N TRP A 164 -4.75 18.42 20.62
CA TRP A 164 -4.17 18.35 21.98
C TRP A 164 -2.81 19.07 22.14
N SER A 165 -2.67 20.28 21.60
CA SER A 165 -1.62 21.24 22.00
C SER A 165 -2.16 22.64 22.34
N LYS A 166 -3.44 22.71 22.75
CA LYS A 166 -4.05 23.91 23.36
C LYS A 166 -4.63 23.60 24.75
N VAL A 167 -3.89 22.93 25.63
CA VAL A 167 -4.03 23.12 27.08
C VAL A 167 -2.66 22.82 27.72
N ALA A 168 -2.21 23.74 28.57
CA ALA A 168 -0.92 23.86 29.26
C ALA A 168 0.16 24.65 28.50
#